data_AF-Q7XP25-F1
#
_entry.id   AF-Q7XP25-F1
#
_cell.length_a   1.000
_cell.length_b   1.000
_cell.length_c   1.000
_cell.angle_alpha   90.00
_cell.angle_beta   90.00
_cell.angle_gamma   90.00
#
_symmetry.space_group_name_H-M   'P 1'
#
loop_
_entity.id
_entity.type
_entity.pdbx_description
1 polymer ?
#
loop_
_entity_poly.entity_id
_entity_poly.type
_entity_poly.pdbx_seq_one_letter_code
_entity_poly.pdbx_strand_id
1 'polypeptide(L)'
;MNSGEPPASSSLGNAGEEEEEDDFYWDAEAEAELQAIEAAYAAAKRRRLPDWPSPNPVTASASASASGGCSPAPPWAPSPPAFRGNVKARYQPVMFNGSIVYCRTPSEVEKATRDILCKIETMKASGQVSLGFDLEWRPFPRRGDPPCKVAVMQLCMERTRCYVMHIIHSGVPPVLKSLLEDSSSVKVGICIDNDARKMFNDYDVHVQPLMDLSNLANAKLGFPPKRWSLASLTEMVTCRELPKPSNIRMGNWEAYVLSKQQLQYAATDAYISWHLYEVLQSLPDNNVEVEKETITAA
;
A
#
# COMPACT_ATOMS: atom_id res chain seq x y z
N MET A 1 -25.65 -70.03 19.14
CA MET A 1 -26.98 -69.43 19.31
C MET A 1 -26.98 -68.71 20.65
N ASN A 2 -27.02 -67.36 20.61
CA ASN A 2 -27.11 -66.36 21.69
C ASN A 2 -26.50 -66.64 23.08
N SER A 3 -25.27 -66.16 23.27
CA SER A 3 -24.79 -65.41 24.46
C SER A 3 -25.32 -63.97 24.37
N GLY A 4 -25.62 -63.18 25.41
CA GLY A 4 -25.44 -63.21 26.85
C GLY A 4 -25.61 -61.75 27.31
N GLU A 5 -26.50 -61.50 28.28
CA GLU A 5 -26.70 -60.23 29.00
C GLU A 5 -25.82 -60.22 30.28
N PRO A 6 -25.81 -59.21 31.18
CA PRO A 6 -26.14 -57.75 31.19
C PRO A 6 -25.01 -56.98 31.97
N PRO A 7 -25.17 -55.91 32.82
CA PRO A 7 -26.22 -54.91 33.06
C PRO A 7 -25.74 -53.42 33.14
N ALA A 8 -26.69 -52.52 33.44
CA ALA A 8 -26.62 -51.05 33.52
C ALA A 8 -25.89 -50.45 34.74
N SER A 9 -25.30 -49.25 34.57
CA SER A 9 -25.62 -48.00 35.31
C SER A 9 -24.49 -46.95 35.28
N SER A 10 -24.91 -45.69 35.47
CA SER A 10 -24.16 -44.46 35.86
C SER A 10 -23.72 -43.47 34.76
N SER A 11 -24.63 -42.53 34.53
CA SER A 11 -24.45 -41.07 34.36
C SER A 11 -23.05 -40.47 34.39
N LEU A 12 -22.69 -39.76 33.32
CA LEU A 12 -21.89 -38.54 33.34
C LEU A 12 -22.44 -37.61 32.25
N GLY A 13 -23.08 -36.53 32.67
CA GLY A 13 -23.38 -35.40 31.79
C GLY A 13 -22.09 -34.63 31.48
N ASN A 14 -21.98 -34.11 30.27
CA ASN A 14 -21.12 -32.96 30.03
C ASN A 14 -21.87 -31.94 29.19
N ALA A 15 -21.73 -30.70 29.62
CA ALA A 15 -22.44 -29.52 29.18
C ALA A 15 -22.06 -29.15 27.73
N GLY A 16 -23.00 -28.47 27.07
CA GLY A 16 -22.80 -27.88 25.76
C GLY A 16 -21.79 -26.75 25.80
N GLU A 17 -20.94 -26.72 24.78
CA GLU A 17 -20.15 -25.57 24.39
C GLU A 17 -20.69 -25.17 23.00
N GLU A 18 -21.64 -24.24 22.99
CA GLU A 18 -21.98 -23.48 21.79
C GLU A 18 -20.83 -22.47 21.60
N GLU A 19 -19.99 -22.72 20.59
CA GLU A 19 -18.99 -21.75 20.13
C GLU A 19 -19.73 -20.55 19.51
N GLU A 20 -19.86 -19.46 20.27
CA GLU A 20 -20.23 -18.15 19.71
C GLU A 20 -19.12 -17.70 18.75
N GLU A 21 -19.34 -17.85 17.44
CA GLU A 21 -18.60 -17.16 16.39
C GLU A 21 -18.81 -15.65 16.59
N ASP A 22 -17.78 -14.98 17.12
CA ASP A 22 -17.69 -13.52 17.27
C ASP A 22 -17.59 -12.87 15.87
N ASP A 23 -18.72 -12.81 15.16
CA ASP A 23 -18.89 -12.16 13.86
C ASP A 23 -18.77 -10.64 14.02
N PHE A 24 -17.54 -10.12 13.91
CA PHE A 24 -17.27 -8.69 13.88
C PHE A 24 -18.06 -8.02 12.73
N TYR A 25 -19.11 -7.27 13.10
CA TYR A 25 -19.97 -6.54 12.17
C TYR A 25 -19.39 -5.15 11.88
N TRP A 26 -19.13 -4.87 10.60
CA TRP A 26 -18.69 -3.55 10.14
C TRP A 26 -19.87 -2.56 10.14
N ASP A 27 -19.91 -1.69 11.15
CA ASP A 27 -20.90 -0.63 11.25
C ASP A 27 -20.31 0.76 10.95
N ALA A 28 -21.14 1.79 11.07
CA ALA A 28 -20.75 3.17 10.86
C ALA A 28 -19.71 3.67 11.89
N GLU A 29 -19.63 3.05 13.07
CA GLU A 29 -18.66 3.40 14.11
C GLU A 29 -17.26 2.89 13.73
N ALA A 30 -17.16 1.64 13.27
CA ALA A 30 -15.92 1.08 12.73
C ALA A 30 -15.41 1.88 11.51
N GLU A 31 -16.32 2.32 10.62
CA GLU A 31 -15.97 3.16 9.48
C GLU A 31 -15.50 4.57 9.91
N ALA A 32 -16.11 5.17 10.94
CA ALA A 32 -15.66 6.44 11.49
C ALA A 32 -14.29 6.33 12.18
N GLU A 33 -14.03 5.22 12.88
CA GLU A 33 -12.74 4.94 13.52
C GLU A 33 -11.63 4.77 12.48
N LEU A 34 -11.90 4.02 11.39
CA LEU A 34 -11.01 3.94 10.23
C LEU A 34 -10.68 5.34 9.69
N GLN A 35 -11.71 6.15 9.42
CA GLN A 35 -11.52 7.50 8.87
C GLN A 35 -10.71 8.39 9.82
N ALA A 36 -10.89 8.23 11.14
CA ALA A 36 -10.09 8.93 12.14
C ALA A 36 -8.62 8.48 12.13
N ILE A 37 -8.35 7.18 11.99
CA ILE A 37 -6.98 6.63 11.88
C ILE A 37 -6.32 7.12 10.59
N GLU A 38 -7.01 7.07 9.46
CA GLU A 38 -6.51 7.57 8.18
C GLU A 38 -6.23 9.07 8.22
N ALA A 39 -7.13 9.84 8.84
CA ALA A 39 -6.94 11.28 9.05
C ALA A 39 -5.76 11.56 10.00
N ALA A 40 -5.61 10.82 11.10
CA ALA A 40 -4.49 10.94 12.03
C ALA A 40 -3.16 10.58 11.36
N TYR A 41 -3.15 9.51 10.57
CA TYR A 41 -2.00 9.09 9.78
C TYR A 41 -1.62 10.15 8.73
N ALA A 42 -2.60 10.68 8.00
CA ALA A 42 -2.40 11.77 7.04
C ALA A 42 -1.92 13.06 7.71
N ALA A 43 -2.38 13.36 8.94
CA ALA A 43 -1.96 14.52 9.72
C ALA A 43 -0.54 14.34 10.30
N ALA A 44 -0.19 13.16 10.80
CA ALA A 44 1.14 12.84 11.29
C ALA A 44 2.18 12.99 10.16
N LYS A 45 1.83 12.60 8.93
CA LYS A 45 2.69 12.77 7.75
C LYS A 45 2.86 14.23 7.28
N ARG A 46 2.02 15.16 7.74
CA ARG A 46 2.15 16.61 7.48
C ARG A 46 2.96 17.34 8.55
N ARG A 47 3.12 16.78 9.75
CA ARG A 47 4.02 17.34 10.76
C ARG A 47 5.45 16.98 10.36
N ARG A 48 6.26 17.97 9.97
CA ARG A 48 7.72 17.84 10.07
C ARG A 48 8.02 17.45 11.52
N LEU A 49 8.86 16.43 11.71
CA LEU A 49 9.44 16.15 13.02
C LEU A 49 10.05 17.46 13.57
N PRO A 50 9.94 17.75 14.88
CA PRO A 50 10.50 18.97 15.44
C PRO A 50 12.01 19.04 15.15
N ASP A 51 12.48 20.15 14.59
CA ASP A 51 13.90 20.43 14.46
C ASP A 51 14.50 20.51 15.87
N TRP A 52 15.44 19.62 16.19
CA TRP A 52 16.22 19.71 17.41
C TRP A 52 17.08 20.99 17.34
N PRO A 53 16.98 21.92 18.32
CA PRO A 53 17.56 23.24 18.18
C PRO A 53 19.09 23.16 18.25
N SER A 54 19.76 23.56 17.18
CA SER A 54 21.14 24.06 17.25
C SER A 54 21.11 25.58 17.43
N PRO A 55 22.07 26.20 18.14
CA PRO A 55 21.95 27.58 18.61
C PRO A 55 22.14 28.61 17.47
N ASN A 56 21.29 29.64 17.47
CA ASN A 56 21.28 30.80 16.56
C ASN A 56 22.60 31.62 16.56
N PRO A 57 22.82 32.46 15.53
CA PRO A 57 22.59 33.90 15.77
C PRO A 57 21.89 34.65 14.60
N VAL A 58 20.80 35.38 14.88
CA VAL A 58 20.72 36.87 15.02
C VAL A 58 20.41 37.63 13.70
N THR A 59 19.12 37.98 13.59
CA THR A 59 18.47 39.20 13.03
C THR A 59 18.94 39.90 11.74
N ALA A 60 17.99 40.11 10.81
CA ALA A 60 17.68 41.43 10.24
C ALA A 60 16.24 41.48 9.68
N SER A 61 15.51 42.53 10.06
CA SER A 61 14.12 42.85 9.69
C SER A 61 14.05 43.72 8.43
N ALA A 62 13.00 43.56 7.61
CA ALA A 62 12.47 44.64 6.77
C ALA A 62 10.97 44.42 6.48
N SER A 63 10.18 45.41 6.88
CA SER A 63 8.75 45.57 6.63
C SER A 63 8.51 46.29 5.29
N ALA A 64 7.49 45.88 4.54
CA ALA A 64 6.85 46.74 3.54
C ALA A 64 5.35 46.41 3.45
N SER A 65 4.55 47.39 3.83
CA SER A 65 3.10 47.47 3.68
C SER A 65 2.73 47.95 2.28
N ALA A 66 1.77 47.31 1.63
CA ALA A 66 1.01 47.90 0.52
C ALA A 66 -0.44 47.42 0.58
N SER A 67 -1.32 48.34 0.99
CA SER A 67 -2.77 48.26 0.92
C SER A 67 -3.23 48.54 -0.51
N GLY A 68 -3.99 47.63 -1.12
CA GLY A 68 -4.71 47.85 -2.37
C GLY A 68 -6.12 47.26 -2.23
N GLY A 69 -7.12 48.13 -2.08
CA GLY A 69 -8.51 47.74 -1.96
C GLY A 69 -9.10 47.24 -3.29
N CYS A 70 -10.00 46.27 -3.20
CA CYS A 70 -10.86 45.87 -4.30
C CYS A 70 -12.31 45.90 -3.79
N SER A 71 -13.15 46.70 -4.45
CA SER A 71 -14.53 46.98 -4.08
C SER A 71 -15.43 45.74 -4.13
N PRO A 72 -16.47 45.65 -3.28
CA PRO A 72 -17.44 44.55 -3.34
C PRO A 72 -18.40 44.74 -4.52
N ALA A 73 -18.76 43.64 -5.18
CA ALA A 73 -19.75 43.60 -6.25
C ALA A 73 -21.17 43.93 -5.70
N PRO A 74 -22.05 44.54 -6.51
CA PRO A 74 -23.34 45.05 -6.04
C PRO A 74 -24.40 43.94 -5.85
N PRO A 75 -25.45 44.17 -5.03
CA PRO A 75 -26.35 43.13 -4.47
C PRO A 75 -27.33 42.44 -5.45
N TRP A 76 -27.18 42.68 -6.75
CA TRP A 76 -28.15 42.36 -7.80
C TRP A 76 -27.53 41.56 -8.96
N ALA A 77 -26.27 41.16 -8.83
CA ALA A 77 -25.65 40.25 -9.78
C ALA A 77 -26.25 38.83 -9.59
N PRO A 78 -26.92 38.25 -10.60
CA PRO A 78 -27.35 36.87 -10.52
C PRO A 78 -26.11 35.98 -10.50
N SER A 79 -25.89 35.25 -9.41
CA SER A 79 -24.86 34.21 -9.33
C SER A 79 -25.10 33.19 -10.46
N PRO A 80 -24.10 32.85 -11.29
CA PRO A 80 -24.26 31.78 -12.25
C PRO A 80 -24.61 30.49 -11.50
N PRO A 81 -25.53 29.66 -12.02
CA PRO A 81 -25.88 28.41 -11.36
C PRO A 81 -24.60 27.59 -11.23
N ALA A 82 -24.17 27.35 -10.00
CA ALA A 82 -23.04 26.50 -9.71
C ALA A 82 -23.44 25.06 -10.01
N PHE A 83 -23.42 24.67 -11.28
CA PHE A 83 -23.53 23.28 -11.68
C PHE A 83 -22.20 22.58 -11.38
N ARG A 84 -21.85 22.46 -10.08
CA ARG A 84 -20.79 21.58 -9.60
C ARG A 84 -21.33 20.16 -9.45
N GLY A 85 -21.93 19.63 -10.52
CA GLY A 85 -22.06 18.20 -10.67
C GLY A 85 -20.69 17.68 -11.04
N ASN A 86 -19.93 17.15 -10.09
CA ASN A 86 -18.65 16.52 -10.35
C ASN A 86 -18.93 15.20 -11.07
N VAL A 87 -19.12 15.23 -12.39
CA VAL A 87 -19.27 14.03 -13.22
C VAL A 87 -17.91 13.35 -13.24
N LYS A 88 -17.63 12.51 -12.25
CA LYS A 88 -16.45 11.66 -12.26
C LYS A 88 -16.63 10.66 -13.40
N ALA A 89 -15.71 10.66 -14.37
CA ALA A 89 -15.68 9.64 -15.41
C ALA A 89 -15.61 8.26 -14.73
N ARG A 90 -16.52 7.36 -15.10
CA ARG A 90 -16.48 5.96 -14.64
C ARG A 90 -15.39 5.23 -15.43
N TYR A 91 -14.17 5.30 -14.92
CA TYR A 91 -13.07 4.51 -15.45
C TYR A 91 -13.32 3.01 -15.22
N GLN A 92 -12.82 2.17 -16.14
CA GLN A 92 -12.89 0.73 -15.94
C GLN A 92 -11.95 0.31 -14.80
N PRO A 93 -12.38 -0.63 -13.93
CA PRO A 93 -11.51 -1.11 -12.86
C PRO A 93 -10.32 -1.87 -13.45
N VAL A 94 -9.14 -1.65 -12.88
CA VAL A 94 -7.95 -2.44 -13.16
C VAL A 94 -7.88 -3.65 -12.22
N MET A 95 -7.39 -4.77 -12.75
CA MET A 95 -7.18 -6.00 -12.02
C MET A 95 -5.98 -6.75 -12.60
N PHE A 96 -5.28 -7.49 -11.76
CA PHE A 96 -4.25 -8.43 -12.21
C PHE A 96 -4.89 -9.65 -12.88
N ASN A 97 -4.51 -9.93 -14.13
CA ASN A 97 -5.08 -11.03 -14.92
C ASN A 97 -4.13 -12.22 -15.09
N GLY A 98 -2.95 -12.18 -14.46
CA GLY A 98 -1.98 -13.26 -14.51
C GLY A 98 -2.25 -14.37 -13.48
N SER A 99 -1.29 -15.29 -13.38
CA SER A 99 -1.30 -16.35 -12.38
C SER A 99 -0.90 -15.82 -10.99
N ILE A 100 -1.72 -16.13 -9.97
CA ILE A 100 -1.40 -15.83 -8.57
C ILE A 100 -0.78 -17.08 -7.95
N VAL A 101 0.50 -16.99 -7.55
CA VAL A 101 1.20 -18.03 -6.80
C VAL A 101 1.02 -17.74 -5.32
N TYR A 102 0.06 -18.44 -4.69
CA TYR A 102 -0.22 -18.30 -3.27
C TYR A 102 0.60 -19.29 -2.44
N CYS A 103 1.46 -18.78 -1.56
CA CYS A 103 2.35 -19.56 -0.72
C CYS A 103 1.95 -19.42 0.75
N ARG A 104 1.81 -20.54 1.47
CA ARG A 104 1.43 -20.53 2.91
C ARG A 104 2.46 -21.19 3.81
N THR A 105 3.27 -22.09 3.26
CA THR A 105 4.29 -22.83 4.02
C THR A 105 5.69 -22.29 3.75
N PRO A 106 6.66 -22.50 4.67
CA PRO A 106 8.05 -22.09 4.45
C PRO A 106 8.62 -22.63 3.14
N SER A 107 8.38 -23.92 2.83
CA SER A 107 8.88 -24.56 1.61
C SER A 107 8.29 -23.97 0.32
N GLU A 108 7.01 -23.59 0.33
CA GLU A 108 6.38 -22.91 -0.82
C GLU A 108 6.98 -21.51 -1.02
N VAL A 109 7.19 -20.76 0.07
CA VAL A 109 7.82 -19.43 0.03
C VAL A 109 9.26 -19.52 -0.46
N GLU A 110 10.05 -20.49 0.01
CA GLU A 110 11.41 -20.71 -0.49
C GLU A 110 11.41 -21.04 -1.99
N LYS A 111 10.51 -21.93 -2.44
CA LYS A 111 10.38 -22.30 -3.85
C LYS A 111 10.02 -21.08 -4.71
N ALA A 112 9.04 -20.29 -4.29
CA ALA A 112 8.65 -19.07 -4.98
C ALA A 112 9.79 -18.04 -5.01
N THR A 113 10.52 -17.89 -3.91
CA THR A 113 11.68 -16.98 -3.84
C THR A 113 12.77 -17.40 -4.81
N ARG A 114 13.07 -18.69 -4.94
CA ARG A 114 14.04 -19.20 -5.92
C ARG A 114 13.59 -19.00 -7.37
N ASP A 115 12.29 -19.12 -7.65
CA ASP A 115 11.71 -18.78 -8.97
C ASP A 115 11.93 -17.29 -9.28
N ILE A 116 11.65 -16.40 -8.33
CA ILE A 116 11.90 -14.95 -8.48
C ILE A 116 13.40 -14.67 -8.72
N LEU A 117 14.30 -15.25 -7.93
CA LEU A 117 15.75 -15.05 -8.09
C LEU A 117 16.25 -15.50 -9.47
N CYS A 118 15.76 -16.64 -9.98
CA CYS A 118 16.08 -17.12 -11.33
C CYS A 118 15.63 -16.13 -12.42
N LYS A 119 14.42 -15.57 -12.27
CA LYS A 119 13.89 -14.55 -13.19
C LYS A 119 14.68 -13.25 -13.14
N ILE A 120 15.00 -12.77 -11.94
CA ILE A 120 15.85 -11.58 -11.76
C ILE A 120 17.16 -11.76 -12.52
N GLU A 121 17.83 -12.91 -12.35
CA GLU A 121 19.10 -13.18 -13.02
C GLU A 121 18.96 -13.16 -14.56
N THR A 122 17.86 -13.71 -15.08
CA THR A 122 17.57 -13.67 -16.52
C THR A 122 17.30 -12.25 -17.02
N MET A 123 16.63 -11.41 -16.22
CA MET A 123 16.22 -10.06 -16.61
C MET A 123 17.31 -9.00 -16.46
N LYS A 124 18.28 -9.20 -15.55
CA LYS A 124 19.41 -8.27 -15.31
C LYS A 124 20.17 -7.88 -16.57
N ALA A 125 20.28 -8.78 -17.55
CA ALA A 125 20.96 -8.51 -18.81
C ALA A 125 20.29 -7.38 -19.62
N SER A 126 18.99 -7.14 -19.40
CA SER A 126 18.20 -6.11 -20.11
C SER A 126 18.13 -4.77 -19.37
N GLY A 127 18.63 -4.69 -18.13
CA GLY A 127 18.61 -3.48 -17.32
C GLY A 127 18.25 -3.72 -15.86
N GLN A 128 17.90 -2.64 -15.16
CA GLN A 128 17.49 -2.69 -13.76
C GLN A 128 16.20 -3.47 -13.61
N VAL A 129 16.16 -4.40 -12.66
CA VAL A 129 14.96 -5.21 -12.37
C VAL A 129 14.14 -4.52 -11.28
N SER A 130 12.84 -4.40 -11.51
CA SER A 130 11.87 -3.83 -10.58
C SER A 130 10.94 -4.92 -10.02
N LEU A 131 10.58 -4.80 -8.75
CA LEU A 131 9.61 -5.64 -8.06
C LEU A 131 8.54 -4.74 -7.45
N GLY A 132 7.31 -4.81 -7.95
CA GLY A 132 6.16 -4.30 -7.23
C GLY A 132 6.04 -5.01 -5.89
N PHE A 133 6.05 -4.23 -4.82
CA PHE A 133 6.08 -4.70 -3.45
C PHE A 133 4.94 -4.05 -2.68
N ASP A 134 4.20 -4.87 -1.95
CA ASP A 134 3.11 -4.43 -1.08
C ASP A 134 2.95 -5.41 0.09
N LEU A 135 2.28 -4.96 1.15
CA LEU A 135 2.11 -5.70 2.40
C LEU A 135 0.69 -5.55 2.96
N GLU A 136 0.18 -6.60 3.61
CA GLU A 136 -1.14 -6.59 4.25
C GLU A 136 -1.07 -7.15 5.68
N TRP A 137 -1.89 -6.61 6.57
CA TRP A 137 -2.03 -7.06 7.96
C TRP A 137 -3.42 -6.76 8.49
N ARG A 138 -3.84 -7.49 9.53
CA ARG A 138 -5.10 -7.20 10.22
C ARG A 138 -5.02 -5.79 10.84
N PRO A 139 -5.96 -4.88 10.54
CA PRO A 139 -5.80 -3.47 10.87
C PRO A 139 -5.94 -3.16 12.37
N PHE A 140 -6.83 -3.87 13.06
CA PHE A 140 -7.17 -3.58 14.45
C PHE A 140 -6.62 -4.66 15.38
N PRO A 141 -5.63 -4.37 16.24
CA PRO A 141 -5.25 -5.28 17.32
C PRO A 141 -6.38 -5.35 18.37
N ARG A 142 -6.39 -6.39 19.21
CA ARG A 142 -7.29 -6.38 20.37
C ARG A 142 -6.91 -5.24 21.30
N ARG A 143 -7.86 -4.73 22.08
CA ARG A 143 -7.62 -3.62 22.99
C ARG A 143 -6.46 -3.93 23.95
N GLY A 144 -5.37 -3.17 23.83
CA GLY A 144 -4.16 -3.31 24.65
C GLY A 144 -3.06 -4.17 24.01
N ASP A 145 -3.36 -4.90 22.93
CA ASP A 145 -2.35 -5.63 22.17
C ASP A 145 -1.49 -4.66 21.33
N PRO A 146 -0.22 -5.01 21.06
CA PRO A 146 0.58 -4.27 20.09
C PRO A 146 -0.04 -4.35 18.68
N PRO A 147 0.35 -3.45 17.75
CA PRO A 147 -0.08 -3.51 16.36
C PRO A 147 0.14 -4.90 15.74
N CYS A 148 -0.82 -5.36 14.93
CA CYS A 148 -0.71 -6.65 14.24
C CYS A 148 0.52 -6.68 13.32
N LYS A 149 1.17 -7.85 13.24
CA LYS A 149 2.34 -8.05 12.38
C LYS A 149 1.93 -8.08 10.91
N VAL A 150 2.87 -7.78 10.00
CA VAL A 150 2.69 -8.03 8.56
C VAL A 150 2.28 -9.49 8.37
N ALA A 151 1.15 -9.72 7.71
CA ALA A 151 0.63 -11.06 7.52
C ALA A 151 0.93 -11.60 6.12
N VAL A 152 0.77 -10.77 5.11
CA VAL A 152 0.93 -11.13 3.70
C VAL A 152 1.90 -10.18 3.04
N MET A 153 2.78 -10.72 2.19
CA MET A 153 3.70 -9.97 1.34
C MET A 153 3.41 -10.31 -0.11
N GLN A 154 3.42 -9.31 -0.99
CA GLN A 154 3.23 -9.51 -2.42
C GLN A 154 4.45 -9.06 -3.21
N LEU A 155 4.80 -9.84 -4.23
CA LEU A 155 5.89 -9.56 -5.15
C LEU A 155 5.43 -9.77 -6.59
N CYS A 156 5.57 -8.76 -7.43
CA CYS A 156 5.24 -8.82 -8.85
C CYS A 156 6.35 -8.18 -9.69
N MET A 157 6.80 -8.84 -10.75
CA MET A 157 7.85 -8.31 -11.65
C MET A 157 7.49 -8.39 -13.13
N GLU A 158 6.28 -8.89 -13.43
CA GLU A 158 5.81 -9.12 -14.79
C GLU A 158 4.28 -9.21 -14.85
N ARG A 159 3.72 -9.12 -16.05
CA ARG A 159 2.26 -9.14 -16.28
C ARG A 159 1.59 -10.49 -16.01
N THR A 160 2.34 -11.58 -16.00
CA THR A 160 1.81 -12.96 -16.08
C THR A 160 1.83 -13.69 -14.74
N ARG A 161 2.61 -13.22 -13.77
CA ARG A 161 2.74 -13.89 -12.47
C ARG A 161 2.97 -12.90 -11.32
N CYS A 162 2.20 -13.09 -10.25
CA CYS A 162 2.34 -12.39 -8.99
C CYS A 162 2.44 -13.43 -7.87
N TYR A 163 3.34 -13.22 -6.92
CA TYR A 163 3.54 -14.08 -5.75
C TYR A 163 2.87 -13.43 -4.55
N VAL A 164 2.02 -14.17 -3.85
CA VAL A 164 1.35 -13.74 -2.62
C VAL A 164 1.78 -14.69 -1.51
N MET A 165 2.61 -14.21 -0.61
CA MET A 165 3.28 -15.00 0.42
C MET A 165 2.66 -14.72 1.78
N HIS A 166 2.06 -15.74 2.41
CA HIS A 166 1.43 -15.65 3.71
C HIS A 166 2.48 -15.82 4.82
N ILE A 167 3.26 -14.77 5.06
CA ILE A 167 4.43 -14.80 5.95
C ILE A 167 4.10 -14.92 7.44
N ILE A 168 2.85 -14.67 7.85
CA ILE A 168 2.43 -14.99 9.23
C ILE A 168 2.46 -16.49 9.51
N HIS A 169 2.17 -17.32 8.51
CA HIS A 169 2.15 -18.78 8.63
C HIS A 169 3.50 -19.41 8.25
N SER A 170 4.15 -18.88 7.23
CA SER A 170 5.41 -19.42 6.70
C SER A 170 6.66 -18.84 7.35
N GLY A 171 6.54 -17.75 8.12
CA GLY A 171 7.67 -16.94 8.54
C GLY A 171 8.37 -16.28 7.35
N VAL A 172 9.59 -15.79 7.58
CA VAL A 172 10.45 -15.24 6.53
C VAL A 172 11.69 -16.13 6.41
N PRO A 173 11.71 -17.09 5.46
CA PRO A 173 12.89 -17.93 5.25
C PRO A 173 14.14 -17.11 4.88
N PRO A 174 15.36 -17.59 5.20
CA PRO A 174 16.60 -16.86 4.93
C PRO A 174 16.79 -16.44 3.46
N VAL A 175 16.32 -17.26 2.51
CA VAL A 175 16.38 -16.94 1.08
C VAL A 175 15.48 -15.75 0.71
N LEU A 176 14.30 -15.63 1.33
CA LEU A 176 13.40 -14.49 1.13
C LEU A 176 14.00 -13.23 1.75
N LYS A 177 14.55 -13.33 2.97
CA LYS A 177 15.29 -12.22 3.59
C LYS A 177 16.42 -11.74 2.67
N SER A 178 17.22 -12.66 2.14
CA SER A 178 18.31 -12.34 1.20
C SER A 178 17.81 -11.61 -0.05
N LEU A 179 16.72 -12.07 -0.68
CA LEU A 179 16.11 -11.38 -1.83
C LEU A 179 15.66 -9.95 -1.48
N LEU A 180 15.06 -9.75 -0.31
CA LEU A 180 14.51 -8.46 0.10
C LEU A 180 15.59 -7.43 0.45
N GLU A 181 16.74 -7.87 0.97
CA GLU A 181 17.88 -7.03 1.33
C GLU A 181 18.87 -6.81 0.17
N ASP A 182 18.77 -7.62 -0.89
CA ASP A 182 19.69 -7.60 -2.03
C ASP A 182 19.40 -6.47 -3.04
N SER A 183 20.48 -5.91 -3.60
CA SER A 183 20.44 -4.76 -4.50
C SER A 183 20.21 -5.09 -5.98
N SER A 184 20.01 -6.35 -6.34
CA SER A 184 19.73 -6.74 -7.73
C SER A 184 18.37 -6.31 -8.25
N SER A 185 17.45 -6.00 -7.35
CA SER A 185 16.08 -5.62 -7.68
C SER A 185 15.60 -4.50 -6.79
N VAL A 186 15.00 -3.47 -7.40
CA VAL A 186 14.39 -2.35 -6.68
C VAL A 186 12.95 -2.68 -6.31
N LYS A 187 12.57 -2.44 -5.06
CA LYS A 187 11.21 -2.66 -4.57
C LYS A 187 10.42 -1.37 -4.73
N VAL A 188 9.33 -1.43 -5.50
CA VAL A 188 8.58 -0.25 -5.94
C VAL A 188 7.17 -0.28 -5.39
N GLY A 189 6.69 0.88 -4.96
CA GLY A 189 5.35 1.06 -4.37
C GLY A 189 5.09 2.50 -3.97
N ILE A 190 3.91 2.76 -3.39
CA ILE A 190 3.56 4.08 -2.86
C ILE A 190 3.77 4.09 -1.35
N CYS A 191 4.49 5.09 -0.84
CA CYS A 191 4.81 5.17 0.59
C CYS A 191 5.58 3.95 1.12
N ILE A 192 6.38 3.35 0.24
CA ILE A 192 7.07 2.07 0.38
C ILE A 192 8.03 2.02 1.59
N ASP A 193 8.57 3.18 2.00
CA ASP A 193 9.40 3.29 3.20
C ASP A 193 8.67 2.84 4.48
N ASN A 194 7.34 2.98 4.52
CA ASN A 194 6.55 2.53 5.66
C ASN A 194 6.49 1.00 5.72
N ASP A 195 6.32 0.35 4.57
CA ASP A 195 6.23 -1.10 4.47
C ASP A 195 7.58 -1.74 4.80
N ALA A 196 8.67 -1.15 4.29
CA ALA A 196 10.03 -1.54 4.64
C ALA A 196 10.29 -1.39 6.15
N ARG A 197 9.89 -0.28 6.75
CA ARG A 197 10.02 -0.08 8.22
C ARG A 197 9.19 -1.09 9.01
N LYS A 198 7.98 -1.40 8.54
CA LYS A 198 7.11 -2.37 9.19
C LYS A 198 7.72 -3.78 9.11
N MET A 199 8.28 -4.17 7.97
CA MET A 199 9.05 -5.42 7.84
C MET A 199 10.25 -5.48 8.77
N PHE A 200 11.01 -4.40 8.88
CA PHE A 200 12.13 -4.33 9.82
C PHE A 200 11.66 -4.54 11.26
N ASN A 201 10.61 -3.82 11.70
CA ASN A 201 10.10 -3.93 13.06
C ASN A 201 9.51 -5.31 13.37
N ASP A 202 8.80 -5.92 12.41
CA ASP A 202 8.06 -7.17 12.63
C ASP A 202 8.95 -8.42 12.44
N TYR A 203 9.95 -8.34 11.56
CA TYR A 203 10.73 -9.51 11.11
C TYR A 203 12.25 -9.30 11.03
N ASP A 204 12.77 -8.13 11.40
CA ASP A 204 14.20 -7.77 11.26
C ASP A 204 14.70 -7.96 9.81
N VAL A 205 13.94 -7.47 8.84
CA VAL A 205 14.26 -7.52 7.40
C VAL A 205 14.43 -6.12 6.84
N HIS A 206 15.61 -5.84 6.27
CA HIS A 206 15.95 -4.53 5.69
C HIS A 206 15.61 -4.45 4.21
N VAL A 207 14.34 -4.22 3.87
CA VAL A 207 13.91 -4.15 2.46
C VAL A 207 14.62 -2.99 1.74
N GLN A 208 15.46 -3.31 0.76
CA GLN A 208 16.30 -2.38 0.01
C GLN A 208 16.62 -2.94 -1.38
N PRO A 209 16.96 -2.10 -2.38
CA PRO A 209 16.68 -0.67 -2.45
C PRO A 209 15.19 -0.41 -2.71
N LEU A 210 14.71 0.77 -2.34
CA LEU A 210 13.31 1.18 -2.48
C LEU A 210 13.17 2.28 -3.54
N MET A 211 12.05 2.29 -4.26
CA MET A 211 11.62 3.40 -5.11
C MET A 211 10.18 3.78 -4.82
N ASP A 212 9.99 4.95 -4.22
CA ASP A 212 8.65 5.50 -3.99
C ASP A 212 8.10 6.10 -5.30
N LEU A 213 6.99 5.54 -5.77
CA LEU A 213 6.33 5.94 -7.00
C LEU A 213 5.80 7.38 -6.96
N SER A 214 5.48 7.92 -5.78
CA SER A 214 5.07 9.32 -5.65
C SER A 214 6.22 10.26 -5.96
N ASN A 215 7.46 9.90 -5.59
CA ASN A 215 8.64 10.69 -5.90
C ASN A 215 8.96 10.61 -7.39
N LEU A 216 8.96 9.39 -7.95
CA LEU A 216 9.19 9.18 -9.37
C LEU A 216 8.15 9.91 -10.23
N ALA A 217 6.86 9.84 -9.87
CA ALA A 217 5.79 10.53 -10.57
C ALA A 217 5.97 12.07 -10.56
N ASN A 218 6.40 12.65 -9.43
CA ASN A 218 6.66 14.09 -9.35
C ASN A 218 7.84 14.53 -10.23
N ALA A 219 8.84 13.67 -10.44
CA ALA A 219 9.95 13.93 -11.35
C ALA A 219 9.56 13.79 -12.84
N LYS A 220 8.67 12.86 -13.17
CA LYS A 220 8.34 12.49 -14.56
C LYS A 220 7.13 13.23 -15.14
N LEU A 221 6.08 13.48 -14.36
CA LEU A 221 4.78 13.93 -14.90
C LEU A 221 4.64 15.44 -15.11
N GLY A 222 5.54 16.27 -14.57
CA GLY A 222 5.51 17.73 -14.78
C GLY A 222 4.42 18.52 -14.08
N PHE A 223 3.62 17.87 -13.24
CA PHE A 223 2.64 18.56 -12.41
C PHE A 223 3.31 19.17 -11.16
N PRO A 224 2.69 20.19 -10.53
CA PRO A 224 3.11 20.63 -9.20
C PRO A 224 3.24 19.42 -8.25
N PRO A 225 4.37 19.28 -7.52
CA PRO A 225 4.60 18.13 -6.67
C PRO A 225 3.45 17.90 -5.69
N LYS A 226 2.96 16.66 -5.63
CA LYS A 226 1.94 16.26 -4.66
C LYS A 226 2.24 14.88 -4.11
N ARG A 227 1.47 14.49 -3.08
CA ARG A 227 1.50 13.14 -2.54
C ARG A 227 0.54 12.28 -3.33
N TRP A 228 1.06 11.35 -4.10
CA TRP A 228 0.24 10.38 -4.84
C TRP A 228 -0.19 9.24 -3.92
N SER A 229 -1.45 8.83 -4.03
CA SER A 229 -1.89 7.49 -3.62
C SER A 229 -1.77 6.55 -4.81
N LEU A 230 -1.69 5.23 -4.55
CA LEU A 230 -1.66 4.23 -5.62
C LEU A 230 -2.84 4.41 -6.56
N ALA A 231 -4.06 4.51 -6.03
CA ALA A 231 -5.27 4.74 -6.82
C ALA A 231 -5.24 6.02 -7.66
N SER A 232 -4.79 7.15 -7.08
CA SER A 232 -4.72 8.43 -7.81
C SER A 232 -3.66 8.41 -8.92
N LEU A 233 -2.55 7.69 -8.72
CA LEU A 233 -1.51 7.54 -9.72
C LEU A 233 -1.94 6.57 -10.82
N THR A 234 -2.62 5.48 -10.46
CA THR A 234 -3.26 4.56 -11.41
C THR A 234 -4.24 5.31 -12.32
N GLU A 235 -5.13 6.11 -11.76
CA GLU A 235 -6.11 6.89 -12.52
C GLU A 235 -5.39 7.84 -13.50
N MET A 236 -4.37 8.56 -13.03
CA MET A 236 -3.59 9.48 -13.84
C MET A 236 -2.84 8.81 -15.00
N VAL A 237 -2.16 7.69 -14.72
CA VAL A 237 -1.23 7.06 -15.68
C VAL A 237 -1.95 6.11 -16.64
N THR A 238 -3.00 5.44 -16.17
CA THR A 238 -3.64 4.34 -16.93
C THR A 238 -5.06 4.66 -17.38
N CYS A 239 -5.65 5.77 -16.91
CA CYS A 239 -7.07 6.06 -17.10
C CYS A 239 -7.97 4.90 -16.63
N ARG A 240 -7.58 4.22 -15.54
CA ARG A 240 -8.32 3.13 -14.90
C ARG A 240 -8.48 3.39 -13.41
N GLU A 241 -9.55 2.87 -12.85
CA GLU A 241 -9.78 2.92 -11.40
C GLU A 241 -9.12 1.72 -10.73
N LEU A 242 -8.44 1.93 -9.61
CA LEU A 242 -7.98 0.86 -8.74
C LEU A 242 -9.01 0.67 -7.61
N PRO A 243 -9.82 -0.41 -7.61
CA PRO A 243 -10.82 -0.62 -6.59
C PRO A 243 -10.16 -0.78 -5.21
N LYS A 244 -10.69 -0.06 -4.20
CA LYS A 244 -10.25 -0.15 -2.80
C LYS A 244 -11.41 -0.52 -1.88
N PRO A 245 -12.02 -1.72 -2.05
CA PRO A 245 -13.15 -2.15 -1.22
C PRO A 245 -12.74 -2.28 0.25
N SER A 246 -13.38 -1.49 1.14
CA SER A 246 -13.04 -1.41 2.57
C SER A 246 -13.10 -2.77 3.25
N ASN A 247 -14.15 -3.56 2.98
CA ASN A 247 -14.34 -4.90 3.54
C ASN A 247 -13.23 -5.91 3.19
N ILE A 248 -12.48 -5.71 2.10
CA ILE A 248 -11.33 -6.55 1.74
C ILE A 248 -10.05 -5.98 2.33
N ARG A 249 -9.79 -4.68 2.10
CA ARG A 249 -8.58 -4.00 2.58
C ARG A 249 -8.44 -4.10 4.09
N MET A 250 -9.56 -3.96 4.80
CA MET A 250 -9.64 -4.03 6.25
C MET A 250 -9.96 -5.43 6.78
N GLY A 251 -9.98 -6.44 5.91
CA GLY A 251 -10.30 -7.81 6.29
C GLY A 251 -9.24 -8.47 7.16
N ASN A 252 -9.54 -9.69 7.61
CA ASN A 252 -8.58 -10.50 8.35
C ASN A 252 -7.53 -11.10 7.40
N TRP A 253 -6.39 -10.44 7.27
CA TRP A 253 -5.24 -10.94 6.50
C TRP A 253 -4.44 -12.05 7.21
N GLU A 254 -4.74 -12.34 8.46
CA GLU A 254 -4.13 -13.44 9.24
C GLU A 254 -4.90 -14.77 9.10
N ALA A 255 -6.03 -14.77 8.35
CA ALA A 255 -6.84 -15.97 8.12
C ALA A 255 -5.99 -17.15 7.63
N TYR A 256 -6.33 -18.39 8.01
CA TYR A 256 -5.57 -19.56 7.59
C TYR A 256 -5.56 -19.78 6.05
N VAL A 257 -6.64 -19.34 5.39
CA VAL A 257 -6.77 -19.31 3.94
C VAL A 257 -7.38 -17.98 3.54
N LEU A 258 -6.67 -17.20 2.71
CA LEU A 258 -7.22 -15.98 2.13
C LEU A 258 -8.32 -16.31 1.13
N SER A 259 -9.35 -15.47 1.09
CA SER A 259 -10.40 -15.55 0.09
C SER A 259 -9.85 -15.23 -1.32
N LYS A 260 -10.56 -15.68 -2.36
CA LYS A 260 -10.21 -15.32 -3.75
C LYS A 260 -10.17 -13.80 -3.96
N GLN A 261 -11.04 -13.05 -3.28
CA GLN A 261 -11.09 -11.59 -3.37
C GLN A 261 -9.87 -10.94 -2.72
N GLN A 262 -9.44 -11.42 -1.54
CA GLN A 262 -8.20 -10.97 -0.90
C GLN A 262 -6.97 -11.26 -1.76
N LEU A 263 -6.86 -12.47 -2.32
CA LEU A 263 -5.76 -12.83 -3.22
C LEU A 263 -5.73 -11.93 -4.46
N GLN A 264 -6.88 -11.67 -5.07
CA GLN A 264 -6.99 -10.81 -6.25
C GLN A 264 -6.62 -9.35 -5.93
N TYR A 265 -7.07 -8.83 -4.78
CA TYR A 265 -6.75 -7.49 -4.31
C TYR A 265 -5.24 -7.33 -4.13
N ALA A 266 -4.64 -8.19 -3.31
CA ALA A 266 -3.23 -8.19 -2.97
C ALA A 266 -2.34 -8.30 -4.24
N ALA A 267 -2.68 -9.22 -5.14
CA ALA A 267 -1.95 -9.37 -6.40
C ALA A 267 -2.08 -8.15 -7.32
N THR A 268 -3.24 -7.49 -7.32
CA THR A 268 -3.49 -6.28 -8.13
C THR A 268 -2.66 -5.11 -7.63
N ASP A 269 -2.56 -4.89 -6.32
CA ASP A 269 -1.80 -3.77 -5.78
C ASP A 269 -0.30 -3.87 -6.05
N ALA A 270 0.30 -5.05 -5.88
CA ALA A 270 1.70 -5.29 -6.27
C ALA A 270 1.92 -5.17 -7.78
N TYR A 271 1.02 -5.73 -8.60
CA TYR A 271 1.10 -5.60 -10.06
C TYR A 271 1.04 -4.15 -10.53
N ILE A 272 0.13 -3.35 -9.97
CA ILE A 272 -0.03 -1.94 -10.34
C ILE A 272 1.18 -1.14 -9.91
N SER A 273 1.76 -1.41 -8.73
CA SER A 273 3.00 -0.78 -8.30
C SER A 273 4.15 -1.04 -9.28
N TRP A 274 4.35 -2.29 -9.69
CA TRP A 274 5.33 -2.65 -10.73
C TRP A 274 5.02 -1.95 -12.07
N HIS A 275 3.77 -2.05 -12.54
CA HIS A 275 3.38 -1.52 -13.85
C HIS A 275 3.55 0.00 -13.94
N LEU A 276 3.19 0.73 -12.88
CA LEU A 276 3.37 2.18 -12.82
C LEU A 276 4.84 2.57 -12.86
N TYR A 277 5.72 1.84 -12.19
CA TYR A 277 7.17 2.07 -12.28
C TYR A 277 7.66 1.94 -13.73
N GLU A 278 7.32 0.84 -14.40
CA GLU A 278 7.74 0.58 -15.79
C GLU A 278 7.26 1.69 -16.74
N VAL A 279 6.00 2.13 -16.58
CA VAL A 279 5.46 3.23 -17.40
C VAL A 279 6.17 4.54 -17.10
N LEU A 280 6.33 4.91 -15.82
CA LEU A 280 6.99 6.16 -15.43
C LEU A 280 8.46 6.21 -15.88
N GLN A 281 9.19 5.09 -15.80
CA GLN A 281 10.58 5.00 -16.27
C GLN A 281 10.70 5.14 -17.79
N SER A 282 9.67 4.74 -18.54
CA SER A 282 9.63 4.92 -19.99
C SER A 282 9.39 6.37 -20.43
N LEU A 283 8.95 7.26 -19.52
CA LEU A 283 8.75 8.67 -19.80
C LEU A 283 10.09 9.44 -19.75
N PRO A 284 10.27 10.47 -20.59
CA PRO A 284 11.43 11.35 -20.51
C PRO A 284 11.47 12.09 -19.16
N ASP A 285 12.67 12.46 -18.71
CA ASP A 285 12.82 13.32 -17.54
C ASP A 285 12.25 14.71 -17.83
N ASN A 286 11.50 15.25 -16.88
CA ASN A 286 10.95 16.59 -17.02
C ASN A 286 11.98 17.63 -16.54
N ASN A 287 12.86 18.05 -17.45
CA ASN A 287 13.86 19.09 -17.19
C ASN A 287 13.23 20.49 -17.20
N VAL A 288 12.46 20.84 -16.15
CA VAL A 288 11.87 22.19 -15.99
C VAL A 288 12.93 23.25 -15.65
N GLU A 289 14.22 22.90 -15.54
CA GLU A 289 15.29 23.85 -15.18
C GLU A 289 16.08 24.46 -16.35
N VAL A 290 15.69 24.27 -17.63
CA VAL A 290 16.50 24.79 -18.77
C VAL A 290 15.88 26.01 -19.49
N GLU A 291 14.63 26.41 -19.23
CA GLU A 291 13.99 27.52 -19.97
C GLU A 291 13.92 28.88 -19.24
N LYS A 292 14.48 29.01 -18.03
CA LYS A 292 14.48 30.30 -17.30
C LYS A 292 15.70 31.19 -17.50
N GLU A 293 16.78 30.70 -18.12
CA GLU A 293 17.98 31.52 -18.36
C GLU A 293 18.08 32.12 -19.77
N THR A 294 17.23 31.71 -20.72
CA THR A 294 17.34 32.18 -22.12
C THR A 294 16.50 33.43 -22.44
N ILE A 295 15.63 33.89 -21.53
CA ILE A 295 14.71 35.03 -21.76
C ILE A 295 15.17 36.32 -21.04
N THR A 296 16.24 36.28 -20.23
CA THR A 296 16.81 37.48 -19.58
C THR A 296 18.16 37.93 -20.15
N ALA A 297 18.61 37.34 -21.27
CA ALA A 297 19.91 37.61 -21.89
C ALA A 297 19.85 38.11 -23.35
N ALA A 298 18.69 38.60 -23.82
CA ALA A 298 18.51 39.23 -25.13
C ALA A 298 17.68 40.51 -25.00
#